data_AF-A0A2G4K5A8-F1
#
_entry.id   AF-A0A2G4K5A8-F1
#
_cell.length_a   1.000
_cell.length_b   1.000
_cell.length_c   1.000
_cell.angle_alpha   90.00
_cell.angle_beta   90.00
_cell.angle_gamma   90.00
#
_symmetry.space_group_name_H-M   'P 1'
#
loop_
_entity.id
_entity.type
_entity.pdbx_description
1 polymer ?
#
loop_
_entity_poly.entity_id
_entity_poly.type
_entity_poly.pdbx_seq_one_letter_code
_entity_poly.pdbx_strand_id
1 'polypeptide(L)'
;MTIDRRKVLGLLGLSGAAAGEAAAATVKGLHEGPVRFEHGVASGDPLQDRVILWTRVTAPGAKLPVGVRWDVATDPDFKAIIRQGHATTDAGRDHTVKIDVTGLKPGSEYHYRFRASRAGEAAGEAVMGRTRTLPAGPTKDVVLAVASCSLYPNGYFNAYDAIAKLPRVDAVLHLGDYIYEYGAAAGDYGMNAPTAKARSPLPPHEIVTLADYRQRHAQYKSDPMLQAAHARAPWIVVWDDHETANDSWIGGAENHQASEGDWATRKAAALKAYYEWMPIREAAPGTLPEAAWRGFQFGDVATLLMTETRLTGRTEALDYGTDMPVVDGKPDVAGFVAKWKDPSRRMMGADQERWLAGQVQTSVKAGVAWQVLGNQVVMARVSPPNLKTTMGDEKFAAMFAQLPDYAKEPVARSVTMSAYDIPSNLDAWDGYPADRQRVYDIFSAAKARPIVLAGDSHMFWANELWNDAGDRRVAAEFGATSITSPGYGDILPGAPIGEAFVQRNKEVRYSHASAKGFVLLTLEHGKVTGELMMVSTILDHKYETSVLKRFVVTPATDGGVEALKEG
;
A
#
# COMPACT_ATOMS: atom_id res chain seq x y z
N MET A 1 5.55 -27.38 11.66
CA MET A 1 6.49 -27.90 10.64
C MET A 1 7.71 -26.99 10.65
N THR A 2 8.89 -27.48 11.01
CA THR A 2 10.12 -26.67 11.11
C THR A 2 10.57 -26.24 9.72
N ILE A 3 10.46 -24.94 9.43
CA ILE A 3 10.90 -24.31 8.18
C ILE A 3 12.42 -24.46 8.06
N ASP A 4 12.88 -25.17 7.04
CA ASP A 4 14.31 -25.32 6.71
C ASP A 4 14.84 -24.00 6.11
N ARG A 5 15.36 -23.15 7.00
CA ARG A 5 15.90 -21.80 6.71
C ARG A 5 16.98 -21.78 5.61
N ARG A 6 17.57 -22.93 5.25
CA ARG A 6 18.64 -23.00 4.22
C ARG A 6 18.11 -23.03 2.79
N LYS A 7 16.84 -23.39 2.54
CA LYS A 7 16.29 -23.43 1.18
C LYS A 7 15.82 -22.05 0.66
N VAL A 8 15.47 -21.13 1.56
CA VAL A 8 15.01 -19.76 1.19
C VAL A 8 16.17 -18.87 0.75
N LEU A 9 17.36 -19.03 1.35
CA LEU A 9 18.56 -18.24 1.01
C LEU A 9 19.13 -18.54 -0.39
N GLY A 10 18.80 -19.69 -0.99
CA GLY A 10 19.31 -20.08 -2.32
C GLY A 10 18.56 -19.46 -3.50
N LEU A 11 17.34 -18.94 -3.31
CA LEU A 11 16.49 -18.38 -4.37
C LEU A 11 16.56 -16.84 -4.46
N LEU A 12 17.00 -16.19 -3.39
CA LEU A 12 17.14 -14.73 -3.30
C LEU A 12 18.52 -14.29 -3.78
N GLY A 13 18.87 -14.61 -5.03
CA GLY A 13 20.13 -14.19 -5.64
C GLY A 13 20.34 -12.67 -5.49
N LEU A 14 21.05 -12.27 -4.44
CA LEU A 14 21.44 -10.90 -4.12
C LEU A 14 22.54 -10.50 -5.09
N SER A 15 22.19 -10.26 -6.35
CA SER A 15 23.03 -9.50 -7.26
C SER A 15 22.86 -8.02 -6.94
N GLY A 16 23.42 -7.60 -5.79
CA GLY A 16 23.65 -6.21 -5.51
C GLY A 16 24.57 -5.65 -6.59
N ALA A 17 24.02 -4.86 -7.51
CA ALA A 17 24.83 -4.01 -8.36
C ALA A 17 25.43 -2.95 -7.43
N ALA A 18 26.68 -3.15 -7.01
CA ALA A 18 27.43 -2.16 -6.28
C ALA A 18 27.58 -0.91 -7.16
N ALA A 19 26.76 0.10 -6.92
CA ALA A 19 26.93 1.43 -7.48
C ALA A 19 28.01 2.17 -6.68
N GLY A 20 29.28 1.85 -6.95
CA GLY A 20 30.40 2.69 -6.55
C GLY A 20 30.69 3.74 -7.61
N GLU A 21 31.17 4.92 -7.22
CA GLU A 21 31.92 5.84 -8.09
C GLU A 21 33.25 5.17 -8.48
N ALA A 22 33.18 4.11 -9.29
CA ALA A 22 34.34 3.55 -9.95
C ALA A 22 34.47 4.25 -11.30
N ALA A 23 35.66 4.80 -11.57
CA ALA A 23 36.04 5.28 -12.89
C ALA A 23 35.58 4.27 -13.96
N ALA A 24 34.94 4.78 -15.02
CA ALA A 24 34.29 3.99 -16.05
C ALA A 24 35.25 2.97 -16.68
N ALA A 25 35.33 1.77 -16.10
CA ALA A 25 35.77 0.60 -16.85
C ALA A 25 34.68 0.39 -17.90
N THR A 26 35.00 0.67 -19.17
CA THR A 26 34.10 0.38 -20.29
C THR A 26 33.80 -1.11 -20.24
N VAL A 27 32.62 -1.49 -19.75
CA VAL A 27 32.17 -2.88 -19.77
C VAL A 27 32.06 -3.27 -21.25
N LYS A 28 33.03 -4.06 -21.74
CA LYS A 28 32.98 -4.63 -23.09
C LYS A 28 31.88 -5.69 -23.11
N GLY A 29 31.18 -5.83 -24.25
CA GLY A 29 30.16 -6.85 -24.43
C GLY A 29 28.77 -6.47 -23.89
N LEU A 30 28.37 -5.20 -24.01
CA LEU A 30 26.99 -4.77 -23.76
C LEU A 30 26.11 -4.97 -24.99
N HIS A 31 24.80 -5.06 -24.79
CA HIS A 31 23.82 -5.09 -25.87
C HIS A 31 23.85 -3.78 -26.69
N GLU A 32 23.98 -3.89 -28.01
CA GLU A 32 24.06 -2.75 -28.93
C GLU A 32 22.75 -2.43 -29.65
N GLY A 33 21.73 -3.30 -29.52
CA GLY A 33 20.44 -3.14 -30.16
C GLY A 33 19.58 -2.00 -29.58
N PRO A 34 18.35 -1.81 -30.10
CA PRO A 34 17.43 -0.80 -29.62
C PRO A 34 17.05 -0.99 -28.16
N VAL A 35 17.03 0.10 -27.40
CA VAL A 35 16.67 0.15 -25.98
C VAL A 35 15.53 1.15 -25.79
N ARG A 36 14.49 0.74 -25.07
CA ARG A 36 13.32 1.56 -24.73
C ARG A 36 13.04 1.48 -23.22
N PHE A 37 12.20 2.39 -22.74
CA PHE A 37 11.75 2.46 -21.34
C PHE A 37 10.23 2.42 -21.27
N GLU A 38 9.63 1.30 -21.71
CA GLU A 38 8.18 1.16 -21.89
C GLU A 38 7.39 1.20 -20.57
N HIS A 39 8.08 1.03 -19.43
CA HIS A 39 7.48 0.98 -18.09
C HIS A 39 7.74 2.25 -17.28
N GLY A 40 8.18 3.32 -17.96
CA GLY A 40 8.48 4.61 -17.35
C GLY A 40 9.63 4.56 -16.35
N VAL A 41 9.60 5.50 -15.42
CA VAL A 41 10.57 5.64 -14.32
C VAL A 41 9.84 5.81 -13.00
N ALA A 42 10.52 5.52 -11.91
CA ALA A 42 10.04 5.80 -10.56
C ALA A 42 11.19 6.28 -9.68
N SER A 43 10.85 6.96 -8.59
CA SER A 43 11.76 7.19 -7.47
C SER A 43 11.07 6.82 -6.17
N GLY A 44 11.82 6.52 -5.13
CA GLY A 44 11.20 6.07 -3.89
C GLY A 44 12.16 5.86 -2.74
N ASP A 45 11.59 5.47 -1.60
CA ASP A 45 12.28 5.39 -0.31
C ASP A 45 13.23 6.59 -0.09
N PRO A 46 12.74 7.84 -0.15
CA PRO A 46 13.60 9.00 0.03
C PRO A 46 14.13 9.06 1.46
N LEU A 47 15.37 9.53 1.61
CA LEU A 47 15.97 9.96 2.88
C LEU A 47 16.46 11.40 2.73
N GLN A 48 17.10 11.96 3.76
CA GLN A 48 17.57 13.34 3.72
C GLN A 48 18.70 13.56 2.71
N ASP A 49 19.52 12.54 2.46
CA ASP A 49 20.72 12.65 1.64
C ASP A 49 20.70 11.74 0.39
N ARG A 50 19.62 10.99 0.19
CA ARG A 50 19.55 9.99 -0.88
C ARG A 50 18.14 9.60 -1.28
N VAL A 51 18.00 8.99 -2.45
CA VAL A 51 16.73 8.47 -2.97
C VAL A 51 16.98 7.31 -3.95
N ILE A 52 16.07 6.34 -3.98
CA ILE A 52 16.07 5.30 -5.01
C ILE A 52 15.59 5.89 -6.33
N LEU A 53 16.33 5.65 -7.41
CA LEU A 53 15.86 5.81 -8.78
C LEU A 53 15.65 4.44 -9.41
N TRP A 54 14.55 4.27 -10.11
CA TRP A 54 14.14 3.01 -10.73
C TRP A 54 13.70 3.20 -12.18
N THR A 55 14.02 2.23 -13.03
CA THR A 55 13.45 2.06 -14.37
C THR A 55 13.52 0.59 -14.77
N ARG A 56 12.72 0.16 -15.76
CA ARG A 56 12.97 -1.10 -16.48
C ARG A 56 13.34 -0.83 -17.93
N VAL A 57 14.34 -1.56 -18.41
CA VAL A 57 14.77 -1.53 -19.81
C VAL A 57 14.01 -2.55 -20.63
N THR A 58 13.42 -2.12 -21.75
CA THR A 58 12.97 -3.01 -22.82
C THR A 58 14.04 -3.08 -23.91
N ALA A 59 14.67 -4.24 -24.08
CA ALA A 59 15.65 -4.51 -25.12
C ALA A 59 15.37 -5.86 -25.79
N PRO A 60 14.48 -5.90 -26.81
CA PRO A 60 14.06 -7.16 -27.43
C PRO A 60 15.24 -7.97 -27.96
N GLY A 61 15.31 -9.25 -27.58
CA GLY A 61 16.37 -10.17 -28.03
C GLY A 61 17.75 -9.92 -27.40
N ALA A 62 17.86 -9.09 -26.36
CA ALA A 62 19.11 -8.88 -25.65
C ALA A 62 19.61 -10.18 -25.00
N LYS A 63 20.78 -10.65 -25.46
CA LYS A 63 21.52 -11.79 -24.87
C LYS A 63 22.69 -11.35 -24.00
N LEU A 64 23.06 -10.08 -24.12
CA LEU A 64 24.14 -9.43 -23.38
C LEU A 64 23.52 -8.44 -22.38
N PRO A 65 24.23 -8.11 -21.28
CA PRO A 65 23.78 -7.07 -20.36
C PRO A 65 23.52 -5.75 -21.09
N VAL A 66 22.50 -5.02 -20.66
CA VAL A 66 22.12 -3.73 -21.23
C VAL A 66 22.69 -2.63 -20.35
N GLY A 67 23.43 -1.70 -20.96
CA GLY A 67 23.95 -0.53 -20.27
C GLY A 67 22.90 0.59 -20.19
N VAL A 68 22.86 1.27 -19.05
CA VAL A 68 22.00 2.42 -18.80
C VAL A 68 22.83 3.54 -18.17
N ARG A 69 22.66 4.77 -18.66
CA ARG A 69 23.16 5.98 -18.01
C ARG A 69 22.02 6.61 -17.22
N TRP A 70 22.34 7.12 -16.04
CA TRP A 70 21.42 7.90 -15.23
C TRP A 70 22.02 9.25 -14.88
N ASP A 71 21.20 10.30 -14.83
CA ASP A 71 21.60 11.64 -14.42
C ASP A 71 20.59 12.19 -13.40
N VAL A 72 21.06 13.02 -12.45
CA VAL A 72 20.25 13.81 -11.52
C VAL A 72 20.68 15.27 -11.63
N ALA A 73 19.70 16.16 -11.80
CA ALA A 73 19.90 17.59 -11.99
C ALA A 73 18.97 18.41 -11.08
N THR A 74 19.35 19.67 -10.86
CA THR A 74 18.52 20.64 -10.12
C THR A 74 17.51 21.38 -11.01
N ASP A 75 17.56 21.17 -12.33
CA ASP A 75 16.71 21.81 -13.32
C ASP A 75 16.16 20.79 -14.33
N PRO A 76 14.97 21.05 -14.92
CA PRO A 76 14.32 20.12 -15.85
C PRO A 76 15.05 19.95 -17.19
N ASP A 77 15.90 20.90 -17.59
CA ASP A 77 16.66 20.85 -18.84
C ASP A 77 17.97 20.08 -18.70
N PHE A 78 18.31 19.62 -17.48
CA PHE A 78 19.57 18.96 -17.14
C PHE A 78 20.82 19.80 -17.49
N LYS A 79 20.75 21.13 -17.29
CA LYS A 79 21.90 22.04 -17.44
C LYS A 79 22.85 21.96 -16.24
N ALA A 80 22.32 21.68 -15.04
CA ALA A 80 23.04 21.54 -13.79
C ALA A 80 22.93 20.10 -13.23
N ILE A 81 23.65 19.18 -13.86
CA ILE A 81 23.77 17.79 -13.39
C ILE A 81 24.65 17.76 -12.13
N ILE A 82 24.11 17.21 -11.04
CA ILE A 82 24.79 17.11 -9.74
C ILE A 82 25.25 15.69 -9.39
N ARG A 83 24.62 14.68 -10.00
CA ARG A 83 25.02 13.26 -9.93
C ARG A 83 24.77 12.62 -11.28
N GLN A 84 25.63 11.68 -11.67
CA GLN A 84 25.45 10.88 -12.87
C GLN A 84 26.23 9.58 -12.72
N GLY A 85 25.84 8.57 -13.47
CA GLY A 85 26.57 7.32 -13.51
C GLY A 85 26.03 6.35 -14.54
N HIS A 86 26.58 5.14 -14.51
CA HIS A 86 26.18 4.04 -15.36
C HIS A 86 25.74 2.86 -14.51
N ALA A 87 24.79 2.09 -15.02
CA ALA A 87 24.34 0.82 -14.48
C ALA A 87 24.24 -0.21 -15.61
N THR A 88 24.29 -1.49 -15.26
CA THR A 88 23.99 -2.59 -16.18
C THR A 88 22.86 -3.43 -15.62
N THR A 89 22.08 -4.04 -16.51
CA THR A 89 21.03 -4.98 -16.13
C THR A 89 20.87 -6.09 -17.16
N ASP A 90 20.29 -7.21 -16.74
CA ASP A 90 20.04 -8.38 -17.57
C ASP A 90 18.73 -9.09 -17.17
N ALA A 91 18.46 -10.23 -17.80
CA ALA A 91 17.26 -11.03 -17.57
C ALA A 91 17.16 -11.63 -16.15
N GLY A 92 18.27 -11.74 -15.42
CA GLY A 92 18.32 -12.28 -14.06
C GLY A 92 17.49 -11.47 -13.07
N ARG A 93 17.40 -10.14 -13.28
CA ARG A 93 16.58 -9.19 -12.52
C ARG A 93 15.48 -8.51 -13.35
N ASP A 94 15.07 -9.17 -14.43
CA ASP A 94 14.04 -8.69 -15.36
C ASP A 94 14.35 -7.31 -15.97
N HIS A 95 15.62 -7.06 -16.29
CA HIS A 95 16.08 -5.81 -16.89
C HIS A 95 15.72 -4.54 -16.09
N THR A 96 15.46 -4.67 -14.79
CA THR A 96 15.21 -3.55 -13.87
C THR A 96 16.53 -2.92 -13.42
N VAL A 97 16.56 -1.60 -13.33
CA VAL A 97 17.68 -0.82 -12.81
C VAL A 97 17.21 -0.11 -11.55
N LYS A 98 17.99 -0.22 -10.48
CA LYS A 98 17.77 0.48 -9.23
C LYS A 98 19.07 1.10 -8.72
N ILE A 99 19.07 2.39 -8.42
CA ILE A 99 20.23 3.12 -7.90
C ILE A 99 19.83 3.87 -6.63
N ASP A 100 20.55 3.69 -5.52
CA ASP A 100 20.42 4.55 -4.33
C ASP A 100 21.38 5.75 -4.48
N VAL A 101 20.86 6.85 -5.01
CA VAL A 101 21.67 8.04 -5.32
C VAL A 101 21.94 8.80 -4.04
N THR A 102 23.20 8.86 -3.60
CA THR A 102 23.61 9.49 -2.34
C THR A 102 24.23 10.88 -2.49
N GLY A 103 24.40 11.58 -1.37
CA GLY A 103 25.02 12.89 -1.29
C GLY A 103 24.17 14.03 -1.85
N LEU A 104 22.85 13.86 -1.84
CA LEU A 104 21.86 14.88 -2.16
C LEU A 104 21.65 15.81 -0.97
N LYS A 105 21.10 17.00 -1.21
CA LYS A 105 20.75 17.94 -0.13
C LYS A 105 19.38 17.59 0.45
N PRO A 106 19.14 17.76 1.75
CA PRO A 106 17.82 17.56 2.36
C PRO A 106 16.74 18.50 1.79
N GLY A 107 15.50 18.05 1.83
CA GLY A 107 14.30 18.83 1.48
C GLY A 107 14.29 19.42 0.07
N SER A 108 15.10 18.85 -0.84
CA SER A 108 15.38 19.41 -2.16
C SER A 108 14.67 18.63 -3.25
N GLU A 109 14.13 19.34 -4.23
CA GLU A 109 13.57 18.73 -5.42
C GLU A 109 14.67 18.52 -6.48
N TYR A 110 14.58 17.41 -7.19
CA TYR A 110 15.49 17.07 -8.28
C TYR A 110 14.73 16.51 -9.48
N HIS A 111 15.34 16.69 -10.66
CA HIS A 111 14.96 16.00 -11.88
C HIS A 111 15.95 14.86 -12.13
N TYR A 112 15.46 13.71 -12.58
CA TYR A 112 16.32 12.59 -12.93
C TYR A 112 15.91 11.97 -14.25
N ARG A 113 16.86 11.34 -14.94
CA ARG A 113 16.59 10.66 -16.21
C ARG A 113 17.43 9.41 -16.40
N PHE A 114 16.92 8.52 -17.24
CA PHE A 114 17.64 7.36 -17.75
C PHE A 114 17.76 7.43 -19.26
N ARG A 115 18.90 6.97 -19.79
CA ARG A 115 19.19 6.80 -21.23
C ARG A 115 19.91 5.48 -21.44
N ALA A 116 19.77 4.89 -22.63
CA ALA A 116 20.62 3.74 -22.97
C ALA A 116 22.10 4.15 -22.90
N SER A 117 22.99 3.23 -22.54
CA SER A 117 24.43 3.46 -22.52
C SER A 117 25.12 2.54 -23.50
N ARG A 118 25.80 3.12 -24.51
CA ARG A 118 26.58 2.39 -25.52
C ARG A 118 28.02 2.89 -25.47
N ALA A 119 28.98 1.97 -25.31
CA ALA A 119 30.40 2.30 -25.12
C ALA A 119 30.68 3.34 -24.02
N GLY A 120 29.83 3.41 -22.98
CA GLY A 120 29.93 4.41 -21.91
C GLY A 120 29.32 5.78 -22.23
N GLU A 121 28.66 5.93 -23.39
CA GLU A 121 27.99 7.17 -23.78
C GLU A 121 26.47 7.03 -23.79
N ALA A 122 25.77 8.14 -23.55
CA ALA A 122 24.32 8.20 -23.59
C ALA A 122 23.81 8.01 -25.03
N ALA A 123 22.81 7.15 -25.23
CA ALA A 123 22.21 6.89 -26.51
C ALA A 123 20.68 6.83 -26.40
N GLY A 124 19.99 7.18 -27.49
CA GLY A 124 18.53 7.14 -27.59
C GLY A 124 17.81 8.21 -26.78
N GLU A 125 16.49 8.09 -26.70
CA GLU A 125 15.61 8.99 -25.97
C GLU A 125 15.74 8.79 -24.45
N ALA A 126 15.57 9.88 -23.71
CA ALA A 126 15.55 9.85 -22.26
C ALA A 126 14.13 9.62 -21.73
N VAL A 127 14.03 8.85 -20.65
CA VAL A 127 12.84 8.82 -19.79
C VAL A 127 13.16 9.57 -18.50
N MET A 128 12.24 10.40 -18.02
CA MET A 128 12.53 11.42 -16.99
C MET A 128 11.47 11.44 -15.90
N GLY A 129 11.87 11.83 -14.70
CA GLY A 129 11.00 12.02 -13.55
C GLY A 129 11.49 13.11 -12.61
N ARG A 130 10.67 13.40 -11.61
CA ARG A 130 10.94 14.31 -10.49
C ARG A 130 10.97 13.52 -9.20
N THR A 131 11.84 13.94 -8.29
CA THR A 131 11.97 13.34 -6.97
C THR A 131 12.28 14.39 -5.92
N ARG A 132 12.22 14.00 -4.65
CA ARG A 132 12.50 14.86 -3.51
C ARG A 132 13.20 14.07 -2.41
N THR A 133 14.21 14.68 -1.79
CA THR A 133 14.77 14.18 -0.53
C THR A 133 13.93 14.64 0.66
N LEU A 134 13.97 13.88 1.75
CA LEU A 134 13.28 14.26 2.98
C LEU A 134 13.87 15.55 3.58
N PRO A 135 13.05 16.46 4.13
CA PRO A 135 13.56 17.64 4.81
C PRO A 135 14.26 17.28 6.13
N ALA A 136 15.16 18.16 6.58
CA ALA A 136 15.83 18.06 7.87
C ALA A 136 15.62 19.35 8.65
N GLY A 137 15.38 19.24 9.96
CA GLY A 137 15.12 20.40 10.82
C GLY A 137 13.75 21.06 10.56
N PRO A 138 13.63 22.38 10.83
CA PRO A 138 12.36 23.11 10.72
C PRO A 138 11.72 22.95 9.34
N THR A 139 10.52 22.39 9.32
CA THR A 139 9.74 22.12 8.10
C THR A 139 8.37 22.75 8.23
N LYS A 140 7.93 23.51 7.22
CA LYS A 140 6.63 24.19 7.29
C LYS A 140 5.47 23.20 7.37
N ASP A 141 5.46 22.26 6.43
CA ASP A 141 4.38 21.32 6.20
C ASP A 141 4.89 20.12 5.38
N VAL A 142 4.13 19.03 5.40
CA VAL A 142 4.35 17.82 4.59
C VAL A 142 3.05 17.46 3.88
N VAL A 143 3.12 17.21 2.57
CA VAL A 143 1.96 16.81 1.75
C VAL A 143 2.16 15.40 1.20
N LEU A 144 1.29 14.48 1.62
CA LEU A 144 1.30 13.08 1.20
C LEU A 144 0.04 12.75 0.39
N ALA A 145 0.19 12.04 -0.72
CA ALA A 145 -0.93 11.38 -1.39
C ALA A 145 -0.93 9.90 -1.01
N VAL A 146 -2.02 9.41 -0.42
CA VAL A 146 -2.12 8.04 0.13
C VAL A 146 -3.08 7.23 -0.74
N ALA A 147 -2.58 6.14 -1.31
CA ALA A 147 -3.29 5.27 -2.25
C ALA A 147 -3.14 3.79 -1.90
N SER A 148 -4.08 2.98 -2.38
CA SER A 148 -4.02 1.51 -2.34
C SER A 148 -4.95 0.91 -3.40
N CYS A 149 -4.89 -0.40 -3.59
CA CYS A 149 -5.94 -1.18 -4.27
C CYS A 149 -6.24 -0.72 -5.71
N SER A 150 -5.35 -1.10 -6.63
CA SER A 150 -5.42 -0.72 -8.04
C SER A 150 -5.77 -1.87 -9.00
N LEU A 151 -6.84 -2.64 -8.73
CA LEU A 151 -7.26 -3.75 -9.60
C LEU A 151 -7.40 -3.32 -11.07
N TYR A 152 -6.48 -3.80 -11.90
CA TYR A 152 -6.32 -3.37 -13.30
C TYR A 152 -7.56 -3.60 -14.19
N PRO A 153 -8.24 -4.77 -14.18
CA PRO A 153 -9.42 -4.97 -15.02
C PRO A 153 -10.62 -4.11 -14.64
N ASN A 154 -10.71 -3.62 -13.39
CA ASN A 154 -11.90 -2.94 -12.89
C ASN A 154 -12.06 -1.49 -13.35
N GLY A 155 -10.97 -0.85 -13.78
CA GLY A 155 -11.06 0.50 -14.31
C GLY A 155 -9.73 1.12 -14.72
N TYR A 156 -9.84 2.33 -15.23
CA TYR A 156 -8.74 3.22 -15.59
C TYR A 156 -8.19 3.93 -14.36
N PHE A 157 -6.87 4.10 -14.34
CA PHE A 157 -6.09 4.68 -13.25
C PHE A 157 -6.18 6.21 -13.15
N ASN A 158 -7.39 6.77 -13.27
CA ASN A 158 -7.65 8.21 -13.23
C ASN A 158 -7.18 8.86 -11.92
N ALA A 159 -7.26 8.15 -10.79
CA ALA A 159 -6.78 8.64 -9.51
C ALA A 159 -5.25 8.84 -9.50
N TYR A 160 -4.47 8.00 -10.20
CA TYR A 160 -3.04 8.22 -10.37
C TYR A 160 -2.74 9.44 -11.25
N ASP A 161 -3.49 9.64 -12.34
CA ASP A 161 -3.38 10.86 -13.15
C ASP A 161 -3.71 12.13 -12.33
N ALA A 162 -4.70 12.06 -11.44
CA ALA A 162 -5.03 13.14 -10.52
C ALA A 162 -3.87 13.45 -9.55
N ILE A 163 -3.22 12.41 -8.99
CA ILE A 163 -2.02 12.56 -8.16
C ILE A 163 -0.88 13.22 -8.95
N ALA A 164 -0.66 12.79 -10.19
CA ALA A 164 0.38 13.34 -11.06
C ALA A 164 0.19 14.86 -11.33
N LYS A 165 -1.07 15.31 -11.38
CA LYS A 165 -1.47 16.70 -11.62
C LYS A 165 -1.52 17.58 -10.37
N LEU A 166 -1.29 17.02 -9.18
CA LEU A 166 -1.27 17.81 -7.95
C LEU A 166 -0.23 18.94 -8.02
N PRO A 167 -0.55 20.17 -7.56
CA PRO A 167 0.40 21.27 -7.53
C PRO A 167 1.65 20.94 -6.71
N ARG A 168 1.47 20.22 -5.60
CA ARG A 168 2.54 19.72 -4.74
C ARG A 168 2.15 18.37 -4.14
N VAL A 169 3.12 17.47 -4.11
CA VAL A 169 3.11 16.22 -3.35
C VAL A 169 4.55 15.92 -2.98
N ASP A 170 4.84 15.77 -1.69
CA ASP A 170 6.20 15.55 -1.19
C ASP A 170 6.59 14.07 -1.28
N ALA A 171 5.61 13.17 -1.08
CA ALA A 171 5.72 11.75 -1.38
C ALA A 171 4.34 11.12 -1.66
N VAL A 172 4.32 10.06 -2.47
CA VAL A 172 3.15 9.18 -2.63
C VAL A 172 3.33 7.97 -1.73
N LEU A 173 2.34 7.67 -0.89
CA LEU A 173 2.29 6.47 -0.07
C LEU A 173 1.40 5.45 -0.79
N HIS A 174 1.92 4.25 -1.00
CA HIS A 174 1.13 3.12 -1.48
C HIS A 174 1.05 2.04 -0.40
N LEU A 175 -0.14 1.77 0.10
CA LEU A 175 -0.36 0.95 1.30
C LEU A 175 -0.57 -0.54 1.03
N GLY A 176 -0.63 -0.94 -0.23
CA GLY A 176 -0.77 -2.34 -0.65
C GLY A 176 -1.74 -2.50 -1.81
N ASP A 177 -1.79 -3.70 -2.38
CA ASP A 177 -2.61 -4.05 -3.54
C ASP A 177 -2.27 -3.23 -4.79
N TYR A 178 -0.98 -3.02 -4.99
CA TYR A 178 -0.44 -2.39 -6.18
C TYR A 178 -0.72 -3.26 -7.41
N ILE A 179 -0.61 -4.57 -7.25
CA ILE A 179 -1.08 -5.58 -8.20
C ILE A 179 -2.11 -6.49 -7.55
N TYR A 180 -2.83 -7.24 -8.39
CA TYR A 180 -3.67 -8.37 -7.99
C TYR A 180 -3.20 -9.62 -8.72
N GLU A 181 -3.40 -10.79 -8.12
CA GLU A 181 -2.86 -12.09 -8.55
C GLU A 181 -3.79 -12.89 -9.49
N TYR A 182 -5.08 -12.57 -9.51
CA TYR A 182 -6.12 -13.34 -10.21
C TYR A 182 -5.94 -13.47 -11.73
N GLY A 183 -6.64 -14.45 -12.32
CA GLY A 183 -6.67 -14.72 -13.76
C GLY A 183 -7.71 -13.88 -14.53
N ALA A 184 -8.06 -14.37 -15.73
CA ALA A 184 -8.99 -13.70 -16.64
C ALA A 184 -10.26 -14.53 -16.97
N ALA A 185 -10.56 -15.58 -16.21
CA ALA A 185 -11.80 -16.33 -16.38
C ALA A 185 -13.02 -15.49 -15.97
N ALA A 186 -14.21 -15.80 -16.49
CA ALA A 186 -15.41 -15.00 -16.24
C ALA A 186 -15.82 -14.90 -14.76
N GLY A 187 -15.40 -15.86 -13.94
CA GLY A 187 -15.62 -15.87 -12.49
C GLY A 187 -14.48 -15.25 -11.68
N ASP A 188 -13.36 -14.88 -12.31
CA ASP A 188 -12.21 -14.31 -11.61
C ASP A 188 -12.51 -12.88 -11.17
N TYR A 189 -11.85 -12.46 -10.08
CA TYR A 189 -12.08 -11.17 -9.47
C TYR A 189 -11.84 -10.00 -10.44
N GLY A 190 -12.82 -9.11 -10.55
CA GLY A 190 -12.80 -7.95 -11.45
C GLY A 190 -13.18 -8.23 -12.90
N MET A 191 -13.41 -9.49 -13.31
CA MET A 191 -13.77 -9.82 -14.70
C MET A 191 -15.23 -9.53 -15.06
N ASN A 192 -16.06 -9.18 -14.07
CA ASN A 192 -17.40 -8.64 -14.27
C ASN A 192 -17.41 -7.13 -14.61
N ALA A 193 -16.27 -6.45 -14.57
CA ALA A 193 -16.18 -5.01 -14.82
C ALA A 193 -16.37 -4.67 -16.31
N PRO A 194 -16.98 -3.52 -16.65
CA PRO A 194 -17.12 -3.07 -18.05
C PRO A 194 -15.80 -2.94 -18.81
N THR A 195 -14.71 -2.63 -18.11
CA THR A 195 -13.37 -2.44 -18.68
C THR A 195 -12.56 -3.75 -18.82
N ALA A 196 -13.02 -4.85 -18.22
CA ALA A 196 -12.23 -6.09 -18.10
C ALA A 196 -11.77 -6.64 -19.44
N LYS A 197 -12.60 -6.55 -20.49
CA LYS A 197 -12.23 -7.01 -21.84
C LYS A 197 -11.04 -6.24 -22.43
N ALA A 198 -10.98 -4.93 -22.21
CA ALA A 198 -9.89 -4.07 -22.69
C ALA A 198 -8.66 -4.10 -21.75
N ARG A 199 -8.87 -4.50 -20.50
CA ARG A 199 -7.87 -4.50 -19.42
C ARG A 199 -7.73 -5.88 -18.77
N SER A 200 -7.75 -6.94 -19.57
CA SER A 200 -7.67 -8.31 -19.08
C SER A 200 -6.31 -8.56 -18.40
N PRO A 201 -6.25 -9.24 -17.23
CA PRO A 201 -4.99 -9.52 -16.55
C PRO A 201 -3.99 -10.29 -17.43
N LEU A 202 -2.71 -9.97 -17.26
CA LEU A 202 -1.58 -10.62 -17.95
C LEU A 202 -0.59 -11.16 -16.90
N PRO A 203 -0.26 -12.46 -16.94
CA PRO A 203 -0.88 -13.48 -17.79
C PRO A 203 -2.37 -13.70 -17.45
N PRO A 204 -3.17 -14.30 -18.35
CA PRO A 204 -4.62 -14.48 -18.17
C PRO A 204 -4.98 -15.67 -17.24
N HIS A 205 -4.12 -15.96 -16.28
CA HIS A 205 -4.26 -16.99 -15.25
C HIS A 205 -3.72 -16.46 -13.93
N GLU A 206 -4.01 -17.15 -12.84
CA GLU A 206 -3.51 -16.81 -11.52
C GLU A 206 -1.98 -16.84 -11.45
N ILE A 207 -1.37 -15.76 -10.95
CA ILE A 207 0.09 -15.65 -10.92
C ILE A 207 0.67 -16.41 -9.72
N VAL A 208 1.59 -17.34 -10.01
CA VAL A 208 2.22 -18.20 -8.99
C VAL A 208 3.74 -18.19 -9.13
N THR A 209 4.26 -18.14 -10.37
CA THR A 209 5.70 -18.17 -10.64
C THR A 209 6.31 -16.78 -10.72
N LEU A 210 7.63 -16.69 -10.58
CA LEU A 210 8.36 -15.42 -10.72
C LEU A 210 8.11 -14.74 -12.10
N ALA A 211 7.96 -15.54 -13.15
CA ALA A 211 7.65 -15.01 -14.48
C ALA A 211 6.25 -14.40 -14.53
N ASP A 212 5.27 -15.03 -13.87
CA ASP A 212 3.90 -14.52 -13.79
C ASP A 212 3.87 -13.18 -13.02
N TYR A 213 4.50 -13.10 -11.84
CA TYR A 213 4.56 -11.85 -11.07
C TYR A 213 5.27 -10.73 -11.81
N ARG A 214 6.39 -11.01 -12.48
CA ARG A 214 7.09 -10.03 -13.33
C ARG A 214 6.20 -9.53 -14.46
N GLN A 215 5.47 -10.42 -15.13
CA GLN A 215 4.54 -10.03 -16.20
C GLN A 215 3.37 -9.20 -15.67
N ARG A 216 2.85 -9.52 -14.48
CA ARG A 216 1.79 -8.72 -13.83
C ARG A 216 2.27 -7.32 -13.47
N HIS A 217 3.44 -7.20 -12.85
CA HIS A 217 4.05 -5.89 -12.59
C HIS A 217 4.29 -5.10 -13.88
N ALA A 218 4.76 -5.76 -14.94
CA ALA A 218 4.93 -5.16 -16.27
C ALA A 218 3.62 -4.59 -16.82
N GLN A 219 2.53 -5.37 -16.75
CA GLN A 219 1.22 -4.91 -17.18
C GLN A 219 0.80 -3.64 -16.42
N TYR A 220 0.84 -3.67 -15.10
CA TYR A 220 0.40 -2.52 -14.29
C TYR A 220 1.25 -1.29 -14.59
N LYS A 221 2.57 -1.44 -14.62
CA LYS A 221 3.51 -0.35 -14.93
C LYS A 221 3.52 0.09 -16.40
N SER A 222 2.79 -0.57 -17.29
CA SER A 222 2.57 -0.10 -18.66
C SER A 222 1.49 0.99 -18.75
N ASP A 223 0.68 1.16 -17.70
CA ASP A 223 -0.40 2.17 -17.70
C ASP A 223 0.19 3.60 -17.63
N PRO A 224 -0.14 4.49 -18.58
CA PRO A 224 0.47 5.82 -18.68
C PRO A 224 0.13 6.72 -17.48
N MET A 225 -1.02 6.54 -16.83
CA MET A 225 -1.42 7.36 -15.69
C MET A 225 -0.64 6.96 -14.43
N LEU A 226 -0.38 5.66 -14.26
CA LEU A 226 0.51 5.17 -13.22
C LEU A 226 1.97 5.59 -13.47
N GLN A 227 2.45 5.54 -14.72
CA GLN A 227 3.78 6.07 -15.07
C GLN A 227 3.91 7.56 -14.75
N ALA A 228 2.89 8.37 -15.07
CA ALA A 228 2.88 9.79 -14.75
C ALA A 228 2.95 10.06 -13.24
N ALA A 229 2.23 9.28 -12.42
CA ALA A 229 2.28 9.38 -10.97
C ALA A 229 3.64 8.94 -10.38
N HIS A 230 4.25 7.88 -10.90
CA HIS A 230 5.62 7.47 -10.51
C HIS A 230 6.68 8.51 -10.87
N ALA A 231 6.53 9.17 -12.02
CA ALA A 231 7.45 10.21 -12.46
C ALA A 231 7.28 11.55 -11.71
N ARG A 232 6.25 11.70 -10.88
CA ARG A 232 5.89 12.98 -10.24
C ARG A 232 6.65 13.30 -8.96
N ALA A 233 6.87 12.29 -8.12
CA ALA A 233 7.35 12.41 -6.74
C ALA A 233 7.94 11.07 -6.27
N PRO A 234 8.70 11.02 -5.16
CA PRO A 234 9.14 9.76 -4.59
C PRO A 234 7.98 8.96 -3.99
N TRP A 235 8.00 7.65 -4.17
CA TRP A 235 7.02 6.72 -3.62
C TRP A 235 7.58 6.01 -2.39
N ILE A 236 6.77 5.94 -1.33
CA ILE A 236 7.01 5.13 -0.13
C ILE A 236 5.98 4.01 -0.16
N VAL A 237 6.44 2.79 -0.39
CA VAL A 237 5.56 1.66 -0.70
C VAL A 237 5.70 0.56 0.33
N VAL A 238 4.59 -0.11 0.60
CA VAL A 238 4.54 -1.41 1.26
C VAL A 238 3.51 -2.27 0.53
N TRP A 239 3.66 -3.59 0.62
CA TRP A 239 2.66 -4.52 0.12
C TRP A 239 1.53 -4.69 1.15
N ASP A 240 0.40 -5.18 0.65
CA ASP A 240 -0.57 -5.92 1.42
C ASP A 240 -0.58 -7.39 0.97
N ASP A 241 -1.72 -8.05 0.88
CA ASP A 241 -1.82 -9.46 0.53
C ASP A 241 -1.66 -9.71 -0.97
N HIS A 242 -2.32 -8.94 -1.83
CA HIS A 242 -2.42 -9.21 -3.27
C HIS A 242 -1.12 -9.05 -4.07
N GLU A 243 -0.08 -8.44 -3.49
CA GLU A 243 1.29 -8.57 -4.01
C GLU A 243 1.81 -10.02 -3.97
N THR A 244 1.22 -10.85 -3.11
CA THR A 244 1.44 -12.29 -2.99
C THR A 244 0.19 -13.06 -3.43
N ALA A 245 -0.78 -13.22 -2.54
CA ALA A 245 -2.09 -13.81 -2.78
C ALA A 245 -3.06 -13.35 -1.68
N ASN A 246 -4.35 -13.28 -2.01
CA ASN A 246 -5.43 -12.81 -1.14
C ASN A 246 -5.40 -13.42 0.29
N ASP A 247 -5.61 -12.59 1.30
CA ASP A 247 -5.59 -12.91 2.74
C ASP A 247 -4.32 -13.66 3.20
N SER A 248 -3.16 -13.28 2.66
CA SER A 248 -1.89 -13.91 3.06
C SER A 248 -1.52 -13.68 4.53
N TRP A 249 -0.90 -14.70 5.10
CA TRP A 249 -0.33 -14.73 6.45
C TRP A 249 1.00 -15.52 6.44
N ILE A 250 1.66 -15.67 7.60
CA ILE A 250 3.02 -16.27 7.62
C ILE A 250 3.09 -17.68 7.00
N GLY A 251 1.99 -18.44 7.05
CA GLY A 251 1.92 -19.85 6.67
C GLY A 251 1.12 -20.17 5.41
N GLY A 252 0.39 -19.21 4.83
CA GLY A 252 -0.43 -19.45 3.64
C GLY A 252 -1.16 -18.18 3.18
N ALA A 253 -2.17 -18.38 2.33
CA ALA A 253 -3.09 -17.36 1.84
C ALA A 253 -4.42 -18.05 1.48
N GLU A 254 -5.53 -17.31 1.45
CA GLU A 254 -6.84 -17.83 1.02
C GLU A 254 -6.78 -18.28 -0.43
N ASN A 255 -6.24 -17.42 -1.29
CA ASN A 255 -6.08 -17.72 -2.70
C ASN A 255 -4.73 -18.41 -2.98
N HIS A 256 -4.41 -19.46 -2.22
CA HIS A 256 -3.29 -20.35 -2.51
C HIS A 256 -3.62 -21.82 -2.21
N GLN A 257 -3.64 -22.65 -3.25
CA GLN A 257 -4.07 -24.05 -3.11
C GLN A 257 -2.91 -25.04 -3.24
N ALA A 258 -3.09 -26.24 -2.67
CA ALA A 258 -2.05 -27.27 -2.65
C ALA A 258 -1.55 -27.70 -4.04
N SER A 259 -2.34 -27.50 -5.09
CA SER A 259 -1.96 -27.76 -6.49
C SER A 259 -0.97 -26.75 -7.06
N GLU A 260 -0.78 -25.60 -6.41
CA GLU A 260 0.06 -24.51 -6.88
C GLU A 260 1.51 -24.59 -6.35
N GLY A 261 1.80 -25.62 -5.55
CA GLY A 261 3.10 -25.85 -4.95
C GLY A 261 3.19 -25.33 -3.51
N ASP A 262 4.42 -25.01 -3.10
CA ASP A 262 4.71 -24.59 -1.73
C ASP A 262 4.56 -23.08 -1.55
N TRP A 263 3.87 -22.65 -0.49
CA TRP A 263 3.62 -21.23 -0.19
C TRP A 263 4.91 -20.41 -0.11
N ALA A 264 5.96 -20.93 0.51
CA ALA A 264 7.21 -20.19 0.62
C ALA A 264 7.86 -19.96 -0.75
N THR A 265 7.62 -20.84 -1.73
CA THR A 265 8.08 -20.66 -3.11
C THR A 265 7.32 -19.55 -3.82
N ARG A 266 5.99 -19.53 -3.73
CA ARG A 266 5.14 -18.46 -4.31
C ARG A 266 5.47 -17.10 -3.67
N LYS A 267 5.54 -17.05 -2.33
CA LYS A 267 5.93 -15.86 -1.56
C LYS A 267 7.31 -15.32 -1.98
N ALA A 268 8.31 -16.20 -2.12
CA ALA A 268 9.65 -15.78 -2.55
C ALA A 268 9.66 -15.22 -3.99
N ALA A 269 8.88 -15.81 -4.89
CA ALA A 269 8.72 -15.33 -6.27
C ALA A 269 8.07 -13.93 -6.31
N ALA A 270 6.98 -13.76 -5.57
CA ALA A 270 6.26 -12.51 -5.41
C ALA A 270 7.17 -11.38 -4.86
N LEU A 271 7.84 -11.62 -3.73
CA LEU A 271 8.71 -10.63 -3.11
C LEU A 271 9.90 -10.27 -3.99
N LYS A 272 10.49 -11.25 -4.69
CA LYS A 272 11.56 -10.96 -5.65
C LYS A 272 11.05 -10.04 -6.76
N ALA A 273 9.88 -10.31 -7.35
CA ALA A 273 9.30 -9.42 -8.35
C ALA A 273 8.98 -8.03 -7.77
N TYR A 274 8.43 -7.95 -6.56
CA TYR A 274 8.15 -6.69 -5.88
C TYR A 274 9.41 -5.85 -5.71
N TYR A 275 10.48 -6.43 -5.17
CA TYR A 275 11.77 -5.73 -5.04
C TYR A 275 12.37 -5.36 -6.40
N GLU A 276 12.21 -6.16 -7.45
CA GLU A 276 12.68 -5.81 -8.79
C GLU A 276 11.92 -4.62 -9.37
N TRP A 277 10.60 -4.57 -9.18
CA TRP A 277 9.70 -3.65 -9.88
C TRP A 277 9.33 -2.39 -9.11
N MET A 278 9.52 -2.35 -7.79
CA MET A 278 9.14 -1.21 -6.95
C MET A 278 10.36 -0.33 -6.59
N PRO A 279 10.19 1.00 -6.43
CA PRO A 279 11.27 1.92 -6.07
C PRO A 279 11.59 1.89 -4.56
N ILE A 280 11.75 0.68 -4.03
CA ILE A 280 11.99 0.36 -2.61
C ILE A 280 13.44 -0.08 -2.42
N ARG A 281 14.08 0.26 -1.29
CA ARG A 281 15.39 -0.32 -0.95
C ARG A 281 15.26 -1.81 -0.72
N GLU A 282 16.17 -2.57 -1.29
CA GLU A 282 16.24 -4.01 -1.07
C GLU A 282 16.66 -4.31 0.38
N ALA A 283 16.17 -5.42 0.91
CA ALA A 283 16.51 -5.87 2.24
C ALA A 283 18.03 -6.01 2.41
N ALA A 284 18.57 -5.50 3.53
CA ALA A 284 19.99 -5.60 3.79
C ALA A 284 20.41 -7.07 3.96
N PRO A 285 21.63 -7.46 3.55
CA PRO A 285 22.12 -8.82 3.76
C PRO A 285 21.95 -9.27 5.22
N GLY A 286 21.35 -10.45 5.43
CA GLY A 286 21.08 -11.00 6.75
C GLY A 286 19.77 -10.55 7.40
N THR A 287 18.97 -9.71 6.72
CA THR A 287 17.58 -9.43 7.12
C THR A 287 16.58 -10.30 6.36
N LEU A 288 15.39 -10.52 6.93
CA LEU A 288 14.31 -11.20 6.25
C LEU A 288 13.78 -10.31 5.12
N PRO A 289 13.68 -10.78 3.86
CA PRO A 289 13.10 -9.99 2.78
C PRO A 289 11.66 -9.56 3.06
N GLU A 290 10.91 -10.34 3.84
CA GLU A 290 9.57 -10.03 4.33
C GLU A 290 9.55 -8.84 5.32
N ALA A 291 10.68 -8.50 5.97
CA ALA A 291 10.73 -7.44 6.98
C ALA A 291 10.82 -6.04 6.36
N ALA A 292 9.78 -5.62 5.63
CA ALA A 292 9.71 -4.34 4.93
C ALA A 292 9.24 -3.15 5.79
N TRP A 293 9.20 -3.25 7.11
CA TRP A 293 8.90 -2.08 7.94
C TRP A 293 10.07 -1.08 7.95
N ARG A 294 9.77 0.21 7.81
CA ARG A 294 10.76 1.30 7.63
C ARG A 294 10.26 2.62 8.22
N GLY A 295 11.20 3.50 8.59
CA GLY A 295 10.91 4.82 9.16
C GLY A 295 11.42 5.96 8.26
N PHE A 296 10.65 7.03 8.14
CA PHE A 296 10.96 8.20 7.32
C PHE A 296 10.73 9.48 8.11
N GLN A 297 11.78 10.30 8.26
CA GLN A 297 11.73 11.53 9.05
C GLN A 297 11.56 12.74 8.13
N PHE A 298 10.38 13.37 8.17
CA PHE A 298 10.08 14.61 7.48
C PHE A 298 10.30 15.80 8.41
N GLY A 299 11.57 16.22 8.52
CA GLY A 299 11.96 17.37 9.34
C GLY A 299 11.55 17.19 10.79
N ASP A 300 10.97 18.23 11.38
CA ASP A 300 10.37 18.23 12.73
C ASP A 300 8.83 18.07 12.72
N VAL A 301 8.22 17.87 11.54
CA VAL A 301 6.76 17.76 11.40
C VAL A 301 6.28 16.32 11.61
N ALA A 302 6.88 15.34 10.93
CA ALA A 302 6.35 13.98 10.96
C ALA A 302 7.46 12.93 10.92
N THR A 303 7.27 11.87 11.71
CA THR A 303 7.95 10.59 11.51
C THR A 303 6.92 9.61 10.94
N LEU A 304 7.09 9.19 9.69
CA LEU A 304 6.29 8.14 9.07
C LEU A 304 6.89 6.77 9.40
N LEU A 305 6.06 5.90 9.95
CA LEU A 305 6.36 4.55 10.41
C LEU A 305 5.59 3.59 9.52
N MET A 306 6.22 3.11 8.45
CA MET A 306 5.61 2.14 7.54
C MET A 306 5.74 0.75 8.13
N THR A 307 4.60 0.09 8.39
CA THR A 307 4.54 -1.29 8.90
C THR A 307 4.26 -2.29 7.79
N GLU A 308 4.70 -3.53 8.01
CA GLU A 308 4.33 -4.72 7.25
C GLU A 308 3.43 -5.60 8.14
N THR A 309 2.28 -6.06 7.65
CA THR A 309 1.31 -6.78 8.50
C THR A 309 0.86 -8.12 7.92
N ARG A 310 1.54 -8.68 6.91
CA ARG A 310 1.14 -9.94 6.24
C ARG A 310 2.12 -11.07 6.53
N LEU A 311 3.39 -10.89 6.18
CA LEU A 311 4.30 -12.00 5.91
C LEU A 311 5.30 -12.29 7.04
N THR A 312 5.43 -11.40 8.02
CA THR A 312 6.44 -11.53 9.09
C THR A 312 5.89 -12.01 10.42
N GLY A 313 4.65 -11.68 10.74
CA GLY A 313 4.05 -12.00 12.04
C GLY A 313 2.59 -12.42 12.01
N ARG A 314 1.83 -12.13 10.94
CA ARG A 314 0.39 -12.37 10.89
C ARG A 314 0.06 -13.85 11.06
N THR A 315 -0.70 -14.20 12.09
CA THR A 315 -1.33 -15.53 12.21
C THR A 315 -2.52 -15.61 11.26
N GLU A 316 -3.00 -16.81 10.94
CA GLU A 316 -4.19 -16.99 10.10
C GLU A 316 -5.42 -16.28 10.70
N ALA A 317 -6.17 -15.56 9.86
CA ALA A 317 -7.41 -14.89 10.25
C ALA A 317 -8.46 -15.92 10.72
N LEU A 318 -9.34 -15.51 11.64
CA LEU A 318 -10.51 -16.34 11.96
C LEU A 318 -11.51 -16.26 10.82
N ASP A 319 -12.36 -17.28 10.70
CA ASP A 319 -13.50 -17.26 9.78
C ASP A 319 -14.81 -17.51 10.55
N TYR A 320 -15.83 -16.71 10.27
CA TYR A 320 -17.11 -16.85 10.97
C TYR A 320 -17.82 -18.18 10.69
N GLY A 321 -17.64 -18.77 9.51
CA GLY A 321 -18.26 -20.06 9.19
C GLY A 321 -17.67 -21.23 9.99
N THR A 322 -16.37 -21.20 10.22
CA THR A 322 -15.62 -22.27 10.88
C THR A 322 -15.39 -22.03 12.37
N ASP A 323 -15.09 -20.79 12.77
CA ASP A 323 -14.75 -20.43 14.15
C ASP A 323 -15.93 -20.01 15.01
N MET A 324 -17.09 -19.78 14.40
CA MET A 324 -18.35 -19.50 15.09
C MET A 324 -19.48 -20.41 14.57
N PRO A 325 -19.35 -21.74 14.78
CA PRO A 325 -20.35 -22.68 14.30
C PRO A 325 -21.72 -22.43 14.94
N VAL A 326 -22.78 -22.84 14.24
CA VAL A 326 -24.13 -22.84 14.79
C VAL A 326 -24.35 -24.12 15.60
N VAL A 327 -24.61 -23.97 16.90
CA VAL A 327 -24.91 -25.05 17.85
C VAL A 327 -26.34 -24.83 18.36
N ASP A 328 -27.20 -25.85 18.23
CA ASP A 328 -28.62 -25.78 18.63
C ASP A 328 -29.38 -24.58 18.05
N GLY A 329 -29.09 -24.24 16.79
CA GLY A 329 -29.73 -23.14 16.06
C GLY A 329 -29.24 -21.74 16.46
N LYS A 330 -28.16 -21.63 17.26
CA LYS A 330 -27.55 -20.35 17.65
C LYS A 330 -26.04 -20.33 17.35
N PRO A 331 -25.46 -19.19 16.93
CA PRO A 331 -24.01 -19.09 16.77
C PRO A 331 -23.30 -19.21 18.11
N ASP A 332 -22.19 -19.96 18.16
CA ASP A 332 -21.30 -20.05 19.33
C ASP A 332 -20.43 -18.79 19.49
N VAL A 333 -21.08 -17.69 19.85
CA VAL A 333 -20.43 -16.39 20.03
C VAL A 333 -19.41 -16.44 21.17
N ALA A 334 -19.67 -17.21 22.23
CA ALA A 334 -18.76 -17.29 23.37
C ALA A 334 -17.45 -18.00 23.00
N GLY A 335 -17.53 -19.14 22.29
CA GLY A 335 -16.37 -19.85 21.77
C GLY A 335 -15.58 -19.00 20.76
N PHE A 336 -16.28 -18.32 19.86
CA PHE A 336 -15.65 -17.39 18.92
C PHE A 336 -14.91 -16.26 19.65
N VAL A 337 -15.55 -15.58 20.61
CA VAL A 337 -14.95 -14.47 21.35
C VAL A 337 -13.69 -14.91 22.12
N ALA A 338 -13.68 -16.13 22.65
CA ALA A 338 -12.50 -16.68 23.33
C ALA A 338 -11.30 -16.83 22.37
N LYS A 339 -11.52 -17.33 21.15
CA LYS A 339 -10.48 -17.41 20.11
C LYS A 339 -10.05 -16.03 19.62
N TRP A 340 -11.03 -15.15 19.35
CA TRP A 340 -10.79 -13.81 18.82
C TRP A 340 -9.95 -12.95 19.77
N LYS A 341 -10.19 -13.06 21.08
CA LYS A 341 -9.44 -12.31 22.11
C LYS A 341 -8.17 -13.01 22.59
N ASP A 342 -7.79 -14.14 22.00
CA ASP A 342 -6.56 -14.84 22.38
C ASP A 342 -5.33 -13.94 22.13
N PRO A 343 -4.55 -13.60 23.17
CA PRO A 343 -3.41 -12.70 23.04
C PRO A 343 -2.26 -13.25 22.20
N SER A 344 -2.26 -14.57 21.92
CA SER A 344 -1.29 -15.24 21.06
C SER A 344 -1.55 -15.02 19.56
N ARG A 345 -2.73 -14.53 19.17
CA ARG A 345 -2.99 -14.08 17.79
C ARG A 345 -2.19 -12.82 17.50
N ARG A 346 -1.55 -12.76 16.33
CA ARG A 346 -0.62 -11.69 15.95
C ARG A 346 -0.97 -11.12 14.59
N MET A 347 -0.99 -9.80 14.48
CA MET A 347 -0.92 -9.01 13.26
C MET A 347 0.55 -8.72 12.90
N MET A 348 1.35 -8.32 13.89
CA MET A 348 2.77 -7.99 13.73
C MET A 348 3.66 -8.92 14.57
N GLY A 349 4.89 -9.14 14.08
CA GLY A 349 5.90 -9.89 14.82
C GLY A 349 6.52 -9.07 15.96
N ALA A 350 7.10 -9.75 16.96
CA ALA A 350 7.72 -9.09 18.12
C ALA A 350 8.90 -8.17 17.74
N ASP A 351 9.65 -8.46 16.68
CA ASP A 351 10.75 -7.61 16.20
C ASP A 351 10.24 -6.27 15.70
N GLN A 352 9.17 -6.27 14.91
CA GLN A 352 8.54 -5.08 14.40
C GLN A 352 7.85 -4.27 15.51
N GLU A 353 7.22 -4.94 16.49
CA GLU A 353 6.64 -4.29 17.67
C GLU A 353 7.72 -3.53 18.46
N ARG A 354 8.87 -4.16 18.72
CA ARG A 354 10.01 -3.51 19.39
C ARG A 354 10.59 -2.36 18.57
N TRP A 355 10.72 -2.55 17.26
CA TRP A 355 11.16 -1.50 16.36
C TRP A 355 10.21 -0.30 16.42
N LEU A 356 8.90 -0.54 16.33
CA LEU A 356 7.87 0.51 16.38
C LEU A 356 7.95 1.29 17.69
N ALA A 357 8.03 0.59 18.82
CA ALA A 357 8.18 1.21 20.14
C ALA A 357 9.42 2.13 20.20
N GLY A 358 10.57 1.65 19.71
CA GLY A 358 11.80 2.42 19.66
C GLY A 358 11.72 3.64 18.74
N GLN A 359 11.09 3.53 17.58
CA GLN A 359 10.92 4.64 16.63
C GLN A 359 9.97 5.70 17.17
N VAL A 360 8.82 5.29 17.72
CA VAL A 360 7.86 6.21 18.35
C VAL A 360 8.52 6.97 19.50
N GLN A 361 9.23 6.27 20.39
CA GLN A 361 9.94 6.90 21.50
C GLN A 361 11.00 7.91 21.00
N THR A 362 11.77 7.52 19.98
CA THR A 362 12.80 8.40 19.38
C THR A 362 12.18 9.65 18.76
N SER A 363 11.09 9.48 18.01
CA SER A 363 10.35 10.57 17.36
C SER A 363 9.82 11.58 18.39
N VAL A 364 9.13 11.10 19.43
CA VAL A 364 8.58 11.99 20.48
C VAL A 364 9.70 12.69 21.24
N LYS A 365 10.77 11.97 21.60
CA LYS A 365 11.93 12.57 22.30
C LYS A 365 12.61 13.66 21.47
N ALA A 366 12.61 13.52 20.15
CA ALA A 366 13.15 14.52 19.23
C ALA A 366 12.21 15.73 19.02
N GLY A 367 11.01 15.73 19.61
CA GLY A 367 10.05 16.83 19.50
C GLY A 367 9.30 16.87 18.18
N VAL A 368 9.26 15.76 17.44
CA VAL A 368 8.54 15.67 16.16
C VAL A 368 7.04 15.76 16.41
N ALA A 369 6.36 16.62 15.64
CA ALA A 369 4.96 16.95 15.92
C ALA A 369 4.00 15.76 15.80
N TRP A 370 4.23 14.87 14.83
CA TRP A 370 3.34 13.74 14.52
C TRP A 370 4.09 12.42 14.31
N GLN A 371 3.50 11.33 14.78
CA GLN A 371 3.94 9.96 14.51
C GLN A 371 2.92 9.29 13.59
N VAL A 372 3.22 9.25 12.29
CA VAL A 372 2.28 8.74 11.28
C VAL A 372 2.52 7.25 11.11
N LEU A 373 1.51 6.40 11.34
CA LEU A 373 1.56 4.97 11.08
C LEU A 373 0.97 4.69 9.69
N GLY A 374 1.82 4.29 8.75
CA GLY A 374 1.35 3.79 7.45
C GLY A 374 1.20 2.28 7.49
N ASN A 375 -0.01 1.78 7.31
CA ASN A 375 -0.32 0.35 7.37
C ASN A 375 -1.38 -0.05 6.34
N GLN A 376 -1.60 -1.35 6.21
CA GLN A 376 -2.39 -1.97 5.16
C GLN A 376 -3.89 -1.85 5.42
N VAL A 377 -4.34 -2.14 6.65
CA VAL A 377 -5.74 -2.44 6.97
C VAL A 377 -6.32 -1.48 8.02
N VAL A 378 -7.64 -1.33 8.04
CA VAL A 378 -8.36 -0.45 8.97
C VAL A 378 -8.12 -0.87 10.42
N MET A 379 -7.77 0.10 11.28
CA MET A 379 -7.45 -0.08 12.70
C MET A 379 -8.64 0.12 13.63
N ALA A 380 -9.60 0.96 13.24
CA ALA A 380 -10.80 1.23 14.02
C ALA A 380 -11.57 -0.03 14.43
N ARG A 381 -12.27 0.06 15.57
CA ARG A 381 -13.27 -0.92 16.00
C ARG A 381 -14.54 -0.72 15.18
N VAL A 382 -14.84 -1.69 14.33
CA VAL A 382 -15.94 -1.69 13.37
C VAL A 382 -16.72 -3.00 13.50
N SER A 383 -17.89 -2.93 14.12
CA SER A 383 -18.86 -4.03 14.11
C SER A 383 -19.73 -4.00 12.85
N PRO A 384 -20.26 -5.17 12.41
CA PRO A 384 -21.17 -5.26 11.28
C PRO A 384 -22.38 -4.34 11.46
N PRO A 385 -22.74 -3.53 10.46
CA PRO A 385 -23.87 -2.65 10.54
C PRO A 385 -25.17 -3.40 10.21
N ASN A 386 -26.29 -2.90 10.70
CA ASN A 386 -27.60 -3.40 10.30
C ASN A 386 -28.19 -2.53 9.19
N LEU A 387 -28.01 -2.95 7.93
CA LEU A 387 -28.55 -2.23 6.78
C LEU A 387 -30.08 -2.15 6.82
N LYS A 388 -30.76 -3.19 7.32
CA LYS A 388 -32.21 -3.23 7.45
C LYS A 388 -32.73 -2.12 8.38
N THR A 389 -32.07 -1.90 9.52
CA THR A 389 -32.37 -0.78 10.43
C THR A 389 -32.12 0.59 9.78
N THR A 390 -31.08 0.71 8.95
CA THR A 390 -30.68 1.99 8.35
C THR A 390 -31.60 2.40 7.20
N MET A 391 -31.95 1.47 6.30
CA MET A 391 -32.72 1.78 5.08
C MET A 391 -34.21 1.44 5.17
N GLY A 392 -34.63 0.68 6.19
CA GLY A 392 -35.98 0.17 6.36
C GLY A 392 -36.22 -1.17 5.67
N ASP A 393 -37.12 -1.97 6.27
CA ASP A 393 -37.44 -3.35 5.87
C ASP A 393 -37.79 -3.51 4.39
N GLU A 394 -38.65 -2.64 3.86
CA GLU A 394 -39.13 -2.71 2.48
C GLU A 394 -37.99 -2.48 1.47
N LYS A 395 -37.18 -1.43 1.68
CA LYS A 395 -36.05 -1.12 0.81
C LYS A 395 -34.97 -2.21 0.89
N PHE A 396 -34.72 -2.73 2.09
CA PHE A 396 -33.79 -3.84 2.28
C PHE A 396 -34.26 -5.09 1.53
N ALA A 397 -35.54 -5.47 1.66
CA ALA A 397 -36.08 -6.64 0.96
C ALA A 397 -36.00 -6.49 -0.57
N ALA A 398 -36.31 -5.31 -1.10
CA ALA A 398 -36.21 -5.02 -2.52
C ALA A 398 -34.75 -5.09 -3.02
N MET A 399 -33.80 -4.52 -2.29
CA MET A 399 -32.36 -4.63 -2.59
C MET A 399 -31.89 -6.09 -2.51
N PHE A 400 -32.20 -6.78 -1.43
CA PHE A 400 -31.78 -8.16 -1.17
C PHE A 400 -32.23 -9.13 -2.28
N ALA A 401 -33.44 -8.94 -2.79
CA ALA A 401 -33.99 -9.75 -3.88
C ALA A 401 -33.21 -9.61 -5.21
N GLN A 402 -32.53 -8.48 -5.42
CA GLN A 402 -31.76 -8.18 -6.63
C GLN A 402 -30.27 -8.52 -6.51
N LEU A 403 -29.82 -8.96 -5.32
CA LEU A 403 -28.41 -9.26 -5.12
C LEU A 403 -27.95 -10.44 -5.97
N PRO A 404 -26.71 -10.40 -6.47
CA PRO A 404 -26.10 -11.60 -7.03
C PRO A 404 -25.95 -12.66 -5.95
N ASP A 405 -25.98 -13.93 -6.33
CA ASP A 405 -26.02 -15.05 -5.37
C ASP A 405 -24.82 -15.06 -4.42
N TYR A 406 -23.63 -14.69 -4.90
CA TYR A 406 -22.42 -14.59 -4.09
C TYR A 406 -22.52 -13.51 -2.99
N ALA A 407 -23.38 -12.50 -3.13
CA ALA A 407 -23.54 -11.40 -2.17
C ALA A 407 -24.67 -11.64 -1.16
N LYS A 408 -25.60 -12.57 -1.44
CA LYS A 408 -26.77 -12.82 -0.56
C LYS A 408 -26.37 -13.33 0.81
N GLU A 409 -25.51 -14.35 0.87
CA GLU A 409 -25.06 -14.92 2.15
C GLU A 409 -24.29 -13.89 2.98
N PRO A 410 -23.27 -13.17 2.44
CA PRO A 410 -22.55 -12.17 3.22
C PRO A 410 -23.45 -11.06 3.77
N VAL A 411 -24.43 -10.58 3.00
CA VAL A 411 -25.37 -9.54 3.46
C VAL A 411 -26.31 -10.09 4.54
N ALA A 412 -26.86 -11.29 4.38
CA ALA A 412 -27.72 -11.91 5.39
C ALA A 412 -26.95 -12.20 6.69
N ARG A 413 -25.71 -12.67 6.56
CA ARG A 413 -24.79 -12.90 7.68
C ARG A 413 -24.49 -11.58 8.40
N SER A 414 -24.17 -10.50 7.69
CA SER A 414 -23.93 -9.18 8.28
C SER A 414 -25.12 -8.69 9.11
N VAL A 415 -26.36 -8.81 8.60
CA VAL A 415 -27.57 -8.47 9.36
C VAL A 415 -27.70 -9.31 10.63
N THR A 416 -27.47 -10.62 10.54
CA THR A 416 -27.54 -11.53 11.69
C THR A 416 -26.45 -11.22 12.72
N MET A 417 -25.25 -10.90 12.25
CA MET A 417 -24.08 -10.60 13.09
C MET A 417 -24.14 -9.22 13.74
N SER A 418 -24.90 -8.29 13.18
CA SER A 418 -25.10 -6.95 13.75
C SER A 418 -25.72 -6.95 15.15
N ALA A 419 -26.32 -8.07 15.57
CA ALA A 419 -26.84 -8.29 16.92
C ALA A 419 -25.75 -8.49 17.99
N TYR A 420 -24.48 -8.69 17.57
CA TYR A 420 -23.35 -8.96 18.45
C TYR A 420 -22.28 -7.87 18.32
N ASP A 421 -21.48 -7.69 19.38
CA ASP A 421 -20.33 -6.79 19.41
C ASP A 421 -19.06 -7.54 18.99
N ILE A 422 -19.06 -7.99 17.74
CA ILE A 422 -17.98 -8.72 17.07
C ILE A 422 -17.48 -7.90 15.87
N PRO A 423 -16.26 -8.16 15.34
CA PRO A 423 -15.67 -7.35 14.28
C PRO A 423 -16.32 -7.57 12.89
N SER A 424 -16.32 -6.56 12.04
CA SER A 424 -16.86 -6.67 10.68
C SER A 424 -15.87 -7.30 9.71
N ASN A 425 -14.57 -7.09 9.94
CA ASN A 425 -13.49 -7.65 9.12
C ASN A 425 -12.51 -8.38 10.06
N LEU A 426 -12.43 -9.72 9.92
CA LEU A 426 -11.53 -10.56 10.71
C LEU A 426 -10.10 -10.57 10.17
N ASP A 427 -9.91 -10.13 8.93
CA ASP A 427 -8.59 -9.94 8.37
C ASP A 427 -7.94 -8.63 8.86
N ALA A 428 -8.71 -7.56 9.07
CA ALA A 428 -8.20 -6.28 9.58
C ALA A 428 -7.75 -6.32 11.07
N TRP A 429 -7.27 -5.20 11.63
CA TRP A 429 -6.85 -5.11 13.05
C TRP A 429 -7.93 -5.52 14.04
N ASP A 430 -9.18 -5.44 13.62
CA ASP A 430 -10.32 -5.86 14.40
C ASP A 430 -10.38 -7.36 14.66
N GLY A 431 -9.75 -8.19 13.82
CA GLY A 431 -9.50 -9.62 14.09
C GLY A 431 -8.34 -9.90 15.05
N TYR A 432 -7.57 -8.86 15.44
CA TYR A 432 -6.37 -8.96 16.27
C TYR A 432 -6.36 -7.93 17.41
N PRO A 433 -7.40 -7.91 18.27
CA PRO A 433 -7.61 -6.85 19.24
C PRO A 433 -6.47 -6.71 20.26
N ALA A 434 -5.85 -7.82 20.68
CA ALA A 434 -4.72 -7.79 21.60
C ALA A 434 -3.47 -7.15 20.98
N ASP A 435 -3.24 -7.35 19.68
CA ASP A 435 -2.11 -6.75 18.95
C ASP A 435 -2.35 -5.26 18.67
N ARG A 436 -3.58 -4.88 18.33
CA ARG A 436 -3.99 -3.47 18.28
C ARG A 436 -3.75 -2.75 19.60
N GLN A 437 -4.12 -3.37 20.73
CA GLN A 437 -3.93 -2.77 22.04
C GLN A 437 -2.44 -2.54 22.35
N ARG A 438 -1.54 -3.46 21.96
CA ARG A 438 -0.08 -3.26 22.10
C ARG A 438 0.42 -2.04 21.34
N VAL A 439 -0.12 -1.76 20.15
CA VAL A 439 0.20 -0.54 19.39
C VAL A 439 -0.31 0.71 20.13
N TYR A 440 -1.53 0.67 20.66
CA TYR A 440 -2.09 1.78 21.46
C TYR A 440 -1.27 2.03 22.74
N ASP A 441 -0.77 0.98 23.37
CA ASP A 441 0.09 1.08 24.56
C ASP A 441 1.43 1.73 24.20
N ILE A 442 2.04 1.38 23.06
CA ILE A 442 3.25 2.03 22.55
C ILE A 442 3.03 3.54 22.40
N PHE A 443 1.95 3.94 21.72
CA PHE A 443 1.63 5.36 21.53
C PHE A 443 1.36 6.08 22.85
N SER A 444 0.57 5.47 23.73
CA SER A 444 0.18 6.06 25.01
C SER A 444 1.37 6.21 25.95
N ALA A 445 2.23 5.20 26.04
CA ALA A 445 3.43 5.23 26.89
C ALA A 445 4.42 6.32 26.45
N ALA A 446 4.55 6.55 25.15
CA ALA A 446 5.40 7.59 24.61
C ALA A 446 4.74 8.99 24.61
N LYS A 447 3.44 9.10 24.93
CA LYS A 447 2.63 10.32 24.70
C LYS A 447 2.70 10.80 23.25
N ALA A 448 2.75 9.86 22.31
CA ALA A 448 2.77 10.14 20.87
C ALA A 448 1.49 10.86 20.41
N ARG A 449 1.53 11.43 19.21
CA ARG A 449 0.39 12.07 18.52
C ARG A 449 0.17 11.36 17.20
N PRO A 450 -0.53 10.21 17.20
CA PRO A 450 -0.55 9.33 16.07
C PRO A 450 -1.62 9.70 15.04
N ILE A 451 -1.23 9.61 13.77
CA ILE A 451 -2.15 9.56 12.63
C ILE A 451 -1.98 8.20 11.97
N VAL A 452 -3.07 7.43 11.83
CA VAL A 452 -3.06 6.11 11.22
C VAL A 452 -3.58 6.21 9.78
N LEU A 453 -2.89 5.57 8.85
CA LEU A 453 -3.28 5.47 7.44
C LEU A 453 -3.50 4.01 7.09
N ALA A 454 -4.59 3.73 6.39
CA ALA A 454 -5.02 2.38 5.99
C ALA A 454 -5.50 2.34 4.53
N GLY A 455 -5.47 1.16 3.91
CA GLY A 455 -6.03 0.83 2.60
C GLY A 455 -7.01 -0.34 2.69
N ASP A 456 -6.82 -1.38 1.87
CA ASP A 456 -7.49 -2.70 1.85
C ASP A 456 -9.02 -2.68 1.64
N SER A 457 -9.75 -2.02 2.52
CA SER A 457 -11.23 -2.04 2.60
C SER A 457 -11.98 -1.48 1.39
N HIS A 458 -11.28 -0.89 0.40
CA HIS A 458 -11.85 -0.22 -0.79
C HIS A 458 -12.87 0.90 -0.47
N MET A 459 -12.77 1.50 0.72
CA MET A 459 -13.69 2.55 1.19
C MET A 459 -12.91 3.69 1.81
N PHE A 460 -13.47 4.89 1.72
CA PHE A 460 -12.94 5.97 2.52
C PHE A 460 -13.36 5.80 3.98
N TRP A 461 -12.45 6.11 4.90
CA TRP A 461 -12.72 6.17 6.34
C TRP A 461 -12.12 7.41 6.97
N ALA A 462 -12.85 8.01 7.92
CA ALA A 462 -12.31 8.94 8.89
C ALA A 462 -12.75 8.48 10.28
N ASN A 463 -11.81 7.99 11.08
CA ASN A 463 -12.10 7.36 12.36
C ASN A 463 -11.36 8.03 13.53
N GLU A 464 -11.97 7.97 14.71
CA GLU A 464 -11.36 8.35 15.98
C GLU A 464 -11.07 7.08 16.78
N LEU A 465 -9.79 6.77 16.98
CA LEU A 465 -9.35 5.54 17.63
C LEU A 465 -9.32 5.74 19.14
N TRP A 466 -10.15 5.03 19.90
CA TRP A 466 -10.25 5.17 21.35
C TRP A 466 -9.43 4.11 22.09
N ASN A 467 -8.96 4.44 23.29
CA ASN A 467 -8.45 3.43 24.21
C ASN A 467 -9.58 2.48 24.66
N ASP A 468 -9.24 1.35 25.28
CA ASP A 468 -10.22 0.37 25.74
C ASP A 468 -11.23 0.93 26.76
N ALA A 469 -10.82 1.89 27.60
CA ALA A 469 -11.72 2.58 28.52
C ALA A 469 -12.73 3.50 27.81
N GLY A 470 -12.47 3.86 26.55
CA GLY A 470 -13.34 4.70 25.73
C GLY A 470 -13.38 6.17 26.14
N ASP A 471 -12.45 6.63 26.98
CA ASP A 471 -12.39 7.98 27.54
C ASP A 471 -11.29 8.85 26.90
N ARG A 472 -10.40 8.26 26.09
CA ARG A 472 -9.30 8.96 25.41
C ARG A 472 -9.14 8.52 23.96
N ARG A 473 -8.95 9.49 23.07
CA ARG A 473 -8.53 9.24 21.68
C ARG A 473 -7.02 8.99 21.63
N VAL A 474 -6.65 7.80 21.21
CA VAL A 474 -5.25 7.40 21.01
C VAL A 474 -4.73 7.98 19.71
N ALA A 475 -5.54 8.00 18.64
CA ALA A 475 -5.14 8.44 17.31
C ALA A 475 -6.34 8.86 16.45
N ALA A 476 -6.06 9.52 15.33
CA ALA A 476 -7.02 9.69 14.23
C ALA A 476 -6.60 8.80 13.07
N GLU A 477 -7.57 8.24 12.36
CA GLU A 477 -7.32 7.36 11.22
C GLU A 477 -7.97 7.89 9.95
N PHE A 478 -7.22 7.81 8.85
CA PHE A 478 -7.70 8.04 7.49
C PHE A 478 -7.50 6.77 6.66
N GLY A 479 -8.61 6.10 6.33
CA GLY A 479 -8.61 4.98 5.39
C GLY A 479 -8.77 5.51 3.96
N ALA A 480 -7.80 5.21 3.10
CA ALA A 480 -7.89 5.49 1.68
C ALA A 480 -8.81 4.47 1.01
N THR A 481 -9.69 4.98 0.13
CA THR A 481 -10.40 4.10 -0.79
C THR A 481 -9.45 3.53 -1.84
N SER A 482 -9.96 2.67 -2.70
CA SER A 482 -9.22 2.08 -3.80
C SER A 482 -9.01 3.06 -4.96
N ILE A 483 -7.89 2.88 -5.66
CA ILE A 483 -7.65 3.51 -6.96
C ILE A 483 -8.68 3.01 -7.97
N THR A 484 -8.90 1.69 -8.02
CA THR A 484 -9.90 1.09 -8.92
C THR A 484 -10.63 -0.11 -8.33
N SER A 485 -10.10 -0.83 -7.34
CA SER A 485 -10.69 -2.09 -6.85
C SER A 485 -12.13 -1.94 -6.34
N PRO A 486 -13.03 -2.90 -6.61
CA PRO A 486 -14.45 -2.77 -6.26
C PRO A 486 -14.67 -2.88 -4.75
N GLY A 487 -15.43 -1.95 -4.17
CA GLY A 487 -15.81 -1.95 -2.75
C GLY A 487 -17.27 -2.37 -2.54
N TYR A 488 -17.72 -2.36 -1.28
CA TYR A 488 -19.10 -2.77 -0.95
C TYR A 488 -20.17 -1.95 -1.68
N GLY A 489 -19.90 -0.68 -1.97
CA GLY A 489 -20.84 0.18 -2.70
C GLY A 489 -20.96 -0.15 -4.18
N ASP A 490 -20.00 -0.88 -4.76
CA ASP A 490 -20.09 -1.42 -6.13
C ASP A 490 -20.90 -2.72 -6.16
N ILE A 491 -20.83 -3.51 -5.08
CA ILE A 491 -21.61 -4.75 -4.90
C ILE A 491 -23.06 -4.44 -4.53
N LEU A 492 -23.29 -3.39 -3.74
CA LEU A 492 -24.59 -2.95 -3.24
C LEU A 492 -24.88 -1.49 -3.66
N PRO A 493 -25.11 -1.20 -4.95
CA PRO A 493 -25.33 0.16 -5.42
C PRO A 493 -26.51 0.85 -4.70
N GLY A 494 -26.27 2.04 -4.17
CA GLY A 494 -27.29 2.85 -3.50
C GLY A 494 -27.63 2.43 -2.07
N ALA A 495 -27.02 1.36 -1.55
CA ALA A 495 -27.17 0.99 -0.14
C ALA A 495 -26.42 2.00 0.76
N PRO A 496 -27.01 2.44 1.90
CA PRO A 496 -26.41 3.44 2.79
C PRO A 496 -25.34 2.81 3.70
N ILE A 497 -24.36 2.11 3.13
CA ILE A 497 -23.38 1.30 3.87
C ILE A 497 -22.53 2.16 4.80
N GLY A 498 -21.99 3.27 4.28
CA GLY A 498 -21.17 4.20 5.07
C GLY A 498 -21.96 4.80 6.24
N GLU A 499 -23.21 5.21 5.99
CA GLU A 499 -24.11 5.72 7.03
C GLU A 499 -24.40 4.66 8.10
N ALA A 500 -24.65 3.42 7.68
CA ALA A 500 -24.94 2.32 8.59
C ALA A 500 -23.73 2.01 9.50
N PHE A 501 -22.50 2.09 8.97
CA PHE A 501 -21.29 1.98 9.79
C PHE A 501 -21.15 3.14 10.78
N VAL A 502 -21.39 4.38 10.37
CA VAL A 502 -21.35 5.57 11.24
C VAL A 502 -22.39 5.47 12.37
N GLN A 503 -23.60 4.99 12.06
CA GLN A 503 -24.66 4.81 13.06
C GLN A 503 -24.33 3.72 14.09
N ARG A 504 -23.68 2.63 13.65
CA ARG A 504 -23.36 1.48 14.51
C ARG A 504 -22.11 1.71 15.38
N ASN A 505 -21.10 2.40 14.85
CA ASN A 505 -19.75 2.35 15.40
C ASN A 505 -19.27 3.70 15.94
N LYS A 506 -18.95 3.74 17.25
CA LYS A 506 -18.46 4.95 17.94
C LYS A 506 -17.23 5.58 17.28
N GLU A 507 -16.32 4.75 16.77
CA GLU A 507 -15.05 5.21 16.20
C GLU A 507 -15.22 5.78 14.79
N VAL A 508 -16.26 5.38 14.06
CA VAL A 508 -16.45 5.75 12.65
C VAL A 508 -17.17 7.09 12.56
N ARG A 509 -16.47 8.13 12.10
CA ARG A 509 -17.05 9.48 11.93
C ARG A 509 -17.56 9.70 10.52
N TYR A 510 -16.91 9.09 9.55
CA TYR A 510 -17.33 9.13 8.16
C TYR A 510 -16.81 7.89 7.43
N SER A 511 -17.64 7.38 6.51
CA SER A 511 -17.25 6.31 5.62
C SER A 511 -17.98 6.45 4.29
N HIS A 512 -17.32 6.15 3.17
CA HIS A 512 -17.94 6.21 1.86
C HIS A 512 -17.59 4.98 1.01
N ALA A 513 -18.62 4.21 0.65
CA ALA A 513 -18.47 2.84 0.16
C ALA A 513 -18.23 2.66 -1.34
N SER A 514 -18.52 3.70 -2.16
CA SER A 514 -18.50 3.60 -3.63
C SER A 514 -17.42 4.45 -4.31
N ALA A 515 -17.08 5.61 -3.73
CA ALA A 515 -16.10 6.54 -4.30
C ALA A 515 -14.75 5.86 -4.55
N LYS A 516 -14.03 6.34 -5.56
CA LYS A 516 -12.67 5.90 -5.93
C LYS A 516 -11.75 7.10 -5.92
N GLY A 517 -10.47 6.91 -5.58
CA GLY A 517 -9.57 8.03 -5.41
C GLY A 517 -8.42 7.76 -4.44
N PHE A 518 -8.07 8.76 -3.63
CA PHE A 518 -6.95 8.74 -2.70
C PHE A 518 -7.17 9.72 -1.54
N VAL A 519 -6.35 9.65 -0.49
CA VAL A 519 -6.35 10.68 0.58
C VAL A 519 -5.20 11.66 0.33
N LEU A 520 -5.49 12.96 0.31
CA LEU A 520 -4.47 14.00 0.36
C LEU A 520 -4.30 14.46 1.81
N LEU A 521 -3.13 14.20 2.39
CA LEU A 521 -2.83 14.48 3.78
C LEU A 521 -1.82 15.62 3.87
N THR A 522 -2.21 16.72 4.51
CA THR A 522 -1.32 17.84 4.83
C THR A 522 -1.04 17.87 6.32
N LEU A 523 0.23 17.72 6.70
CA LEU A 523 0.68 17.76 8.09
C LEU A 523 1.42 19.07 8.36
N GLU A 524 1.03 19.75 9.42
CA GLU A 524 1.66 20.95 9.99
C GLU A 524 1.85 20.72 11.50
N HIS A 525 2.75 21.42 12.19
CA HIS A 525 3.01 21.15 13.62
C HIS A 525 1.76 21.15 14.51
N GLY A 526 0.78 22.02 14.22
CA GLY A 526 -0.41 22.21 15.04
C GLY A 526 -1.67 21.49 14.53
N LYS A 527 -1.65 20.93 13.32
CA LYS A 527 -2.82 20.26 12.73
C LYS A 527 -2.45 19.31 11.60
N VAL A 528 -3.33 18.34 11.36
CA VAL A 528 -3.33 17.50 10.16
C VAL A 528 -4.66 17.67 9.45
N THR A 529 -4.61 17.86 8.14
CA THR A 529 -5.80 17.93 7.28
C THR A 529 -5.81 16.72 6.36
N GLY A 530 -6.86 15.92 6.43
CA GLY A 530 -7.12 14.81 5.51
C GLY A 530 -8.25 15.17 4.54
N GLU A 531 -7.95 15.21 3.25
CA GLU A 531 -8.92 15.42 2.18
C GLU A 531 -9.18 14.11 1.44
N LEU A 532 -10.44 13.68 1.40
CA LEU A 532 -10.86 12.48 0.69
C LEU A 532 -11.09 12.85 -0.78
N MET A 533 -10.07 12.67 -1.61
CA MET A 533 -10.06 13.07 -3.01
C MET A 533 -10.74 11.99 -3.86
N MET A 534 -11.81 12.32 -4.57
CA MET A 534 -12.48 11.39 -5.46
C MET A 534 -12.29 11.74 -6.94
N VAL A 535 -12.32 10.72 -7.79
CA VAL A 535 -12.51 10.87 -9.24
C VAL A 535 -13.96 10.53 -9.61
N SER A 536 -14.52 11.24 -10.58
CA SER A 536 -15.93 11.06 -10.97
C SER A 536 -16.23 9.71 -11.64
N THR A 537 -15.22 9.06 -12.23
CA THR A 537 -15.34 7.76 -12.88
C THR A 537 -14.00 7.06 -12.96
N ILE A 538 -14.04 5.72 -13.04
CA ILE A 538 -12.92 4.86 -13.44
C ILE A 538 -13.19 4.14 -14.78
N LEU A 539 -14.31 4.45 -15.45
CA LEU A 539 -14.76 3.75 -16.66
C LEU A 539 -14.47 4.52 -17.96
N ASP A 540 -14.03 5.77 -17.87
CA ASP A 540 -13.61 6.60 -18.99
C ASP A 540 -12.36 7.40 -18.61
N HIS A 541 -11.54 7.79 -19.59
CA HIS A 541 -10.36 8.64 -19.37
C HIS A 541 -10.70 10.12 -19.10
N LYS A 542 -11.92 10.57 -19.44
CA LYS A 542 -12.44 11.89 -19.09
C LYS A 542 -13.10 11.81 -17.72
N TYR A 543 -12.49 12.49 -16.76
CA TYR A 543 -12.95 12.52 -15.39
C TYR A 543 -12.76 13.90 -14.78
N GLU A 544 -13.44 14.14 -13.67
CA GLU A 544 -13.27 15.30 -12.80
C GLU A 544 -12.77 14.84 -11.44
N THR A 545 -12.11 15.75 -10.71
CA THR A 545 -11.67 15.53 -9.32
C THR A 545 -12.45 16.43 -8.38
N SER A 546 -12.79 15.92 -7.21
CA SER A 546 -13.41 16.72 -6.15
C SER A 546 -12.97 16.24 -4.77
N VAL A 547 -13.04 17.14 -3.79
CA VAL A 547 -12.89 16.80 -2.38
C VAL A 547 -14.25 16.34 -1.87
N LEU A 548 -14.38 15.06 -1.56
CA LEU A 548 -15.64 14.49 -1.05
C LEU A 548 -15.93 14.98 0.38
N LYS A 549 -14.90 14.94 1.23
CA LYS A 549 -14.92 15.46 2.61
C LYS A 549 -13.52 15.91 3.00
N ARG A 550 -13.46 16.86 3.93
CA ARG A 550 -12.24 17.33 4.57
C ARG A 550 -12.39 17.23 6.08
N PHE A 551 -11.39 16.64 6.74
CA PHE A 551 -11.29 16.60 8.19
C PHE A 551 -9.99 17.22 8.67
N VAL A 552 -10.07 17.90 9.81
CA VAL A 552 -8.94 18.49 10.52
C VAL A 552 -8.85 17.85 11.89
N VAL A 553 -7.64 17.48 12.29
CA VAL A 553 -7.31 17.00 13.63
C VAL A 553 -6.16 17.81 14.22
N THR A 554 -6.23 18.09 15.51
CA THR A 554 -5.22 18.84 16.27
C THR A 554 -4.64 17.97 17.40
N PRO A 555 -3.41 18.24 17.87
CA PRO A 555 -2.80 17.43 18.90
C PRO A 555 -3.46 17.68 20.26
N ALA A 556 -3.58 16.64 21.08
CA ALA A 556 -4.02 16.78 22.47
C ALA A 556 -2.84 17.14 23.40
N THR A 557 -3.16 17.72 24.57
CA THR A 557 -2.16 18.24 25.52
C THR A 557 -1.23 17.15 26.09
N ASP A 558 -1.77 15.97 26.41
CA ASP A 558 -1.01 14.88 27.08
C ASP A 558 -0.67 13.69 26.15
N GLY A 559 -0.63 13.93 24.84
CA GLY A 559 -0.51 12.90 23.80
C GLY A 559 -1.87 12.42 23.30
N GLY A 560 -1.89 11.73 22.17
CA GLY A 560 -3.10 11.46 21.40
C GLY A 560 -3.56 12.70 20.62
N VAL A 561 -4.82 12.70 20.22
CA VAL A 561 -5.39 13.71 19.32
C VAL A 561 -6.76 14.20 19.78
N GLU A 562 -7.14 15.39 19.35
CA GLU A 562 -8.49 15.91 19.54
C GLU A 562 -9.49 15.24 18.59
N ALA A 563 -10.78 15.55 18.78
CA ALA A 563 -11.84 15.08 17.88
C ALA A 563 -11.60 15.53 16.43
N LEU A 564 -11.98 14.67 15.47
CA LEU A 564 -12.03 15.03 14.06
C LEU A 564 -13.07 16.14 13.87
N LYS A 565 -12.66 17.23 13.22
CA LYS A 565 -13.55 18.34 12.85
C LYS A 565 -13.71 18.35 11.35
N GLU A 566 -14.94 18.36 10.86
CA GLU A 566 -15.21 18.67 9.46
C GLU A 566 -14.83 20.14 9.19
N GLY A 567 -14.14 20.41 8.08
CA GLY A 567 -13.61 21.74 7.75
C GLY A 567 -13.71 22.11 6.28
#